data_AF-A0A9P5SYC4-F1
#
_entry.id   AF-A0A9P5SYC4-F1
#
_cell.length_a   1.000
_cell.length_b   1.000
_cell.length_c   1.000
_cell.angle_alpha   90.00
_cell.angle_beta   90.00
_cell.angle_gamma   90.00
#
_symmetry.space_group_name_H-M   'P 1'
#
loop_
_entity.id
_entity.type
_entity.pdbx_description
1 polymer ?
#
loop_
_entity_poly.entity_id
_entity_poly.type
_entity_poly.pdbx_seq_one_letter_code
_entity_poly.pdbx_strand_id
1 'polypeptide(L)'
;MTVSLLPDRLCLLRFPREDLEHYSHAILKHILFRDYRQGREEPLFSYVDNSLEISIFGDAEAISRDFAKDVCPSIEISSHIYRALQVDN
;
A
#
# COMPACT_ATOMS: atom_id res chain seq x y z
N MET A 1 28.10 -2.84 -4.93
CA MET A 1 26.83 -3.59 -4.89
C MET A 1 26.56 -4.06 -3.47
N THR A 2 25.67 -3.37 -2.77
CA THR A 2 25.22 -3.70 -1.41
C THR A 2 23.76 -4.08 -1.45
N VAL A 3 23.40 -5.17 -0.76
CA VAL A 3 22.00 -5.58 -0.58
C VAL A 3 21.62 -5.32 0.86
N SER A 4 20.58 -4.52 1.08
CA SER A 4 20.05 -4.20 2.40
C SER A 4 18.57 -4.60 2.50
N LEU A 5 18.17 -5.09 3.67
CA LEU A 5 16.78 -5.40 3.95
C LEU A 5 16.11 -4.18 4.55
N LEU A 6 15.09 -3.66 3.87
CA LEU A 6 14.34 -2.53 4.39
C LEU A 6 13.46 -2.97 5.58
N PRO A 7 13.26 -2.06 6.55
CA PRO A 7 12.54 -2.36 7.77
C PRO A 7 11.01 -2.32 7.56
N ASP A 8 10.52 -1.99 6.36
CA ASP A 8 9.10 -1.95 6.00
C ASP A 8 8.47 -3.35 5.96
N ARG A 9 7.23 -3.43 6.47
CA ARG A 9 6.36 -4.60 6.39
C ARG A 9 5.26 -4.28 5.40
N LEU A 10 5.33 -4.87 4.22
CA LEU A 10 4.49 -4.46 3.10
C LEU A 10 3.36 -5.45 2.88
N CYS A 11 2.22 -4.97 2.43
CA CYS A 11 1.07 -5.76 2.03
C CYS A 11 0.63 -5.34 0.63
N LEU A 12 0.09 -6.31 -0.12
CA LEU A 12 -0.55 -6.09 -1.41
C LEU A 12 -2.06 -6.08 -1.19
N LEU A 13 -2.74 -5.06 -1.71
CA LEU A 13 -4.19 -5.07 -1.88
C LEU A 13 -4.54 -4.86 -3.35
N ARG A 14 -5.70 -5.36 -3.75
CA ARG A 14 -6.27 -5.14 -5.08
C ARG A 14 -7.79 -5.00 -5.03
N PHE A 15 -8.36 -4.30 -6.00
CA PHE A 15 -9.81 -4.17 -6.17
C PHE A 15 -10.15 -3.81 -7.64
N PRO A 16 -11.39 -4.06 -8.09
CA PRO A 16 -11.85 -3.72 -9.44
C PRO A 16 -11.75 -2.22 -9.72
N ARG A 17 -11.33 -1.84 -10.93
CA ARG A 17 -11.13 -0.42 -11.29
C ARG A 17 -12.41 0.42 -11.15
N GLU A 18 -13.56 -0.18 -11.40
CA GLU A 18 -14.89 0.43 -11.25
C GLU A 18 -15.19 0.94 -9.83
N ASP A 19 -14.49 0.41 -8.82
CA ASP A 19 -14.69 0.80 -7.43
C ASP A 19 -13.74 1.90 -6.96
N LEU A 20 -12.89 2.45 -7.83
CA LEU A 20 -11.88 3.47 -7.48
C LEU A 20 -12.43 4.62 -6.64
N GLU A 21 -13.64 5.10 -6.95
CA GLU A 21 -14.27 6.21 -6.22
C GLU A 21 -14.46 5.89 -4.73
N HIS A 22 -14.80 4.63 -4.39
CA HIS A 22 -14.97 4.17 -3.02
C HIS A 22 -13.66 4.21 -2.22
N TYR A 23 -12.53 4.03 -2.90
CA TYR A 23 -11.21 3.93 -2.28
C TYR A 23 -10.38 5.21 -2.38
N SER A 24 -10.86 6.19 -3.15
CA SER A 24 -10.12 7.40 -3.48
C SER A 24 -9.67 8.19 -2.25
N HIS A 25 -10.51 8.29 -1.21
CA HIS A 25 -10.15 8.98 0.02
C HIS A 25 -8.96 8.32 0.73
N ALA A 26 -8.98 6.98 0.88
CA ALA A 26 -7.89 6.25 1.51
C ALA A 26 -6.61 6.35 0.66
N ILE A 27 -6.72 6.25 -0.65
CA ILE A 27 -5.59 6.40 -1.58
C ILE A 27 -4.98 7.79 -1.45
N LEU A 28 -5.79 8.86 -1.53
CA LEU A 28 -5.32 10.23 -1.42
C LEU A 28 -4.71 10.53 -0.05
N LYS A 29 -5.22 9.93 1.03
CA LYS A 29 -4.59 10.00 2.35
C LYS A 29 -3.15 9.47 2.32
N HIS A 30 -2.93 8.33 1.68
CA HIS A 30 -1.60 7.71 1.58
C HIS A 30 -0.66 8.42 0.59
N ILE A 31 -1.18 9.16 -0.39
CA ILE A 31 -0.36 9.90 -1.36
C ILE A 31 -0.05 11.31 -0.87
N LEU A 32 -1.07 12.06 -0.42
CA LEU A 32 -1.00 13.50 -0.16
C LEU A 32 -0.87 13.85 1.33
N PHE A 33 -1.45 13.03 2.21
CA PHE A 33 -1.60 13.37 3.63
C PHE A 33 -0.86 12.38 4.54
N ARG A 34 0.33 11.93 4.10
CA ARG A 34 1.17 11.03 4.90
C ARG A 34 1.47 11.70 6.25
N ASP A 35 0.83 11.20 7.31
CA ASP A 35 1.09 11.66 8.68
C ASP A 35 2.45 11.07 9.07
N TYR A 36 3.52 11.86 8.91
CA TYR A 36 4.92 11.53 9.22
C TYR A 36 5.16 11.40 10.73
N ARG A 37 4.31 10.63 11.42
CA ARG A 37 4.54 10.31 12.82
C ARG A 37 5.51 9.14 12.86
N GLN A 38 6.76 9.47 13.20
CA GLN A 38 7.91 8.59 13.50
C GLN A 38 8.95 8.44 12.39
N GLY A 39 9.74 9.50 12.17
CA GLY A 39 11.20 9.40 12.00
C GLY A 39 11.77 8.55 10.85
N ARG A 40 10.96 8.05 9.92
CA ARG A 40 11.44 7.35 8.70
C ARG A 40 11.45 8.29 7.52
N GLU A 41 12.51 8.17 6.72
CA GLU A 41 12.49 8.54 5.32
C GLU A 41 11.39 7.73 4.63
N GLU A 42 10.53 8.44 3.91
CA GLU A 42 9.30 8.06 3.21
C GLU A 42 8.91 6.56 3.19
N PRO A 43 7.77 6.16 3.80
CA PRO A 43 7.30 4.78 3.73
C PRO A 43 6.98 4.39 2.28
N LEU A 44 7.33 3.16 1.91
CA LEU A 44 7.06 2.62 0.58
C LEU A 44 5.56 2.55 0.32
N PHE A 45 5.15 3.15 -0.80
CA PHE A 45 3.78 3.06 -1.31
C PHE A 45 3.83 3.07 -2.84
N SER A 46 3.24 2.06 -3.45
CA SER A 46 3.12 1.89 -4.89
C SER A 46 1.67 1.74 -5.27
N TYR A 47 1.24 2.48 -6.28
CA TYR A 47 -0.09 2.42 -6.86
C TYR A 47 0.04 2.04 -8.34
N VAL A 48 -0.70 1.03 -8.76
CA VAL A 48 -0.72 0.54 -10.14
C VAL A 48 -2.17 0.43 -10.60
N ASP A 49 -2.53 1.19 -11.63
CA ASP A 49 -3.81 1.10 -12.34
C ASP A 49 -3.59 0.33 -13.64
N ASN A 50 -4.31 -0.78 -13.83
CA ASN A 50 -4.33 -1.52 -15.08
C ASN A 50 -5.75 -1.55 -15.67
N SER A 51 -5.95 -2.21 -16.82
CA SER A 51 -7.24 -2.19 -17.50
C SER A 51 -8.40 -2.83 -16.73
N LEU A 52 -8.13 -3.64 -15.70
CA LEU A 52 -9.12 -4.44 -14.97
C LEU A 52 -9.19 -4.09 -13.48
N GLU A 53 -8.03 -3.88 -12.85
CA GLU A 53 -7.92 -3.72 -11.42
C GLU A 53 -6.91 -2.64 -11.05
N ILE A 54 -7.07 -2.16 -9.82
CA ILE A 54 -6.08 -1.34 -9.14
C ILE A 54 -5.37 -2.22 -8.12
N SER A 55 -4.05 -2.14 -8.11
CA SER A 55 -3.19 -2.81 -7.13
C SER A 55 -2.38 -1.79 -6.34
N ILE A 56 -2.35 -1.95 -5.03
CA ILE A 56 -1.60 -1.08 -4.14
C ILE A 56 -0.67 -1.93 -3.28
N PHE A 57 0.60 -1.51 -3.21
CA PHE A 57 1.60 -2.08 -2.32
C PHE A 57 2.00 -1.02 -1.32
N GLY A 58 1.93 -1.32 -0.03
CA GLY A 58 2.26 -0.33 0.99
C GLY A 58 2.40 -0.94 2.37
N ASP A 59 2.62 -0.09 3.37
CA ASP A 59 2.72 -0.52 4.76
C ASP A 59 1.47 -1.31 5.20
N ALA A 60 1.71 -2.51 5.74
CA ALA A 60 0.67 -3.47 6.07
C ALA A 60 -0.26 -2.96 7.18
N GLU A 61 0.28 -2.26 8.19
CA GLU A 61 -0.53 -1.72 9.28
C GLU A 61 -1.42 -0.60 8.76
N ALA A 62 -0.86 0.32 7.99
CA ALA A 62 -1.60 1.42 7.39
C ALA A 62 -2.70 0.92 6.44
N ILE A 63 -2.41 -0.07 5.58
CA ILE A 63 -3.40 -0.71 4.71
C ILE A 63 -4.53 -1.34 5.53
N SER A 64 -4.22 -2.14 6.55
CA SER A 64 -5.24 -2.83 7.34
C SER A 64 -6.20 -1.87 8.05
N ARG A 65 -5.70 -0.70 8.46
CA ARG A 65 -6.47 0.33 9.17
C ARG A 65 -7.32 1.14 8.21
N ASP A 66 -6.77 1.56 7.08
CA ASP A 66 -7.36 2.58 6.21
C ASP A 66 -8.23 1.97 5.07
N PHE A 67 -8.07 0.67 4.78
CA PHE A 67 -8.82 -0.06 3.74
C PHE A 67 -9.65 -1.25 4.31
N ALA A 68 -10.19 -1.09 5.52
CA ALA A 68 -10.92 -2.16 6.21
C ALA A 68 -12.11 -2.68 5.37
N LYS A 69 -12.25 -4.02 5.27
CA LYS A 69 -13.27 -4.69 4.44
C LYS A 69 -14.71 -4.26 4.71
N ASP A 70 -15.01 -3.87 5.94
CA ASP A 70 -16.33 -3.40 6.35
C ASP A 70 -16.73 -2.09 5.62
N VAL A 71 -15.73 -1.33 5.17
CA VAL A 71 -15.86 -0.11 4.37
C VAL A 71 -15.67 -0.41 2.86
N CYS A 72 -15.12 -1.58 2.54
CA CYS A 72 -14.42 -1.88 1.28
C CYS A 72 -14.71 -3.32 0.81
N PRO A 73 -15.93 -3.66 0.36
CA PRO A 73 -16.34 -5.06 0.21
C PRO A 73 -15.65 -5.82 -0.93
N SER A 74 -15.28 -5.14 -2.01
CA SER A 74 -14.61 -5.74 -3.19
C SER A 74 -13.08 -5.80 -3.04
N ILE A 75 -12.54 -5.40 -1.88
CA ILE A 75 -11.09 -5.37 -1.66
C ILE A 75 -10.54 -6.75 -1.30
N GLU A 76 -9.48 -7.14 -2.00
CA GLU A 76 -8.68 -8.30 -1.68
C GLU A 76 -7.34 -7.86 -1.10
N ILE A 77 -7.17 -8.04 0.21
CA ILE A 77 -5.91 -7.80 0.91
C ILE A 77 -5.18 -9.13 1.03
N SER A 78 -3.93 -9.18 0.56
CA SER A 78 -3.06 -10.35 0.67
C SER A 78 -2.81 -10.69 2.14
N SER A 79 -2.93 -11.97 2.49
CA SER A 79 -2.57 -12.48 3.82
C SER A 79 -1.05 -12.51 4.04
N HIS A 80 -0.25 -12.26 3.00
CA HIS A 80 1.20 -12.30 3.07
C HIS A 80 1.78 -10.94 3.41
N ILE A 81 2.77 -10.95 4.30
CA ILE A 81 3.60 -9.79 4.60
C ILE A 81 4.91 -9.93 3.83
N TYR A 82 5.23 -8.89 3.08
CA TYR A 82 6.44 -8.81 2.27
C TYR A 82 7.48 -7.91 2.96
N ARG A 83 8.75 -8.12 2.61
CA ARG A 83 9.86 -7.25 2.99
C ARG A 83 10.55 -6.77 1.72
N ALA A 84 10.92 -5.50 1.67
CA ALA A 84 11.64 -4.95 0.53
C ALA A 84 13.15 -5.18 0.69
N LEU A 85 13.80 -5.58 -0.40
CA LEU A 85 15.25 -5.62 -0.53
C LEU A 85 15.67 -4.42 -1.37
N GLN A 86 16.58 -3.62 -0.85
CA GLN A 86 17.22 -2.54 -1.60
C GLN A 86 18.58 -3.03 -2.09
N VAL A 87 18.86 -2.74 -3.37
CA VAL A 87 20.11 -3.11 -4.03
C VAL A 87 20.74 -1.82 -4.55
N ASP A 88 21.83 -1.40 -3.91
CA ASP A 88 22.59 -0.22 -4.31
C ASP A 88 23.83 -0.68 -5.09
N ASN A 89 24.11 -0.06 -6.24
CA ASN A 89 25.26 -0.41 -7.08
C ASN A 89 26.57 0.14 -6.55
#